data_AF-A0A3E2UNC3-F1
#
_entry.id   AF-A0A3E2UNC3-F1
#
_cell.length_a   1.000
_cell.length_b   1.000
_cell.length_c   1.000
_cell.angle_alpha   90.00
_cell.angle_beta   90.00
_cell.angle_gamma   90.00
#
_symmetry.space_group_name_H-M   'P 1'
#
loop_
_entity.id
_entity.type
_entity.pdbx_description
1 polymer ?
#
loop_
_entity_poly.entity_id
_entity_poly.type
_entity_poly.pdbx_seq_one_letter_code
_entity_poly.pdbx_strand_id
1 'polypeptide(L)'
;MMAVFECPARRREIEGMSRFEYTIENVLDIPLWEKMQDRLAELTGTAIVCIDIKGKPVTKHSGRTEFCSIVRENPVSRKRCFRCDALAGVEAVRRGRPYIYLCHCGIVDVAVPVMVGDIYLGAVMFGQVRLRHKDREKAERLVNEIGSIIPQEDTARQDILRKYELLPEMDYDRIVLIAEYINDMVHYIVDRAVKSHTRDETYKWLMSANAEQSSEEIAIQEILPQEERRLRQTGALPVKPSSVVYPAVVYIQDHLRQEITMKEMAELCHLSPSYFSRTFNKEMGESFVNYISSRRIQLAKELLQETGKSITQIADEVGYDNISHFTAVFKRTEGITPSAYRASKKRKKFL
;
A
#
# COMPACT_ATOMS: atom_id res chain seq x y z
N MET A 1 11.39 45.89 21.19
CA MET A 1 10.29 45.51 22.10
C MET A 1 9.19 44.94 21.20
N MET A 2 9.01 43.64 21.00
CA MET A 2 8.94 42.53 21.95
C MET A 2 9.80 41.33 21.52
N ALA A 3 10.38 40.65 22.50
CA ALA A 3 10.96 39.32 22.39
C ALA A 3 9.91 38.27 22.76
N VAL A 4 9.90 37.11 22.08
CA VAL A 4 9.25 35.89 22.57
C VAL A 4 10.09 34.66 22.17
N PHE A 5 10.86 34.17 23.14
CA PHE A 5 11.28 32.79 23.44
C PHE A 5 11.92 31.89 22.36
N GLU A 6 13.20 31.58 22.59
CA GLU A 6 13.88 30.37 22.12
C GLU A 6 13.33 29.11 22.81
N CYS A 7 13.33 27.97 22.09
CA CYS A 7 13.45 26.64 22.69
C CYS A 7 14.50 25.82 21.92
N PRO A 8 15.68 25.56 22.52
CA PRO A 8 16.74 24.78 21.89
C PRO A 8 16.71 23.33 22.38
N ALA A 9 16.03 22.43 21.68
CA ALA A 9 16.21 20.97 21.85
C ALA A 9 15.54 20.17 20.72
N ARG A 10 16.36 19.61 19.83
CA ARG A 10 16.22 18.33 19.08
C ARG A 10 17.00 18.43 17.76
N ARG A 11 18.31 18.56 17.89
CA ARG A 11 19.29 18.31 16.83
C ARG A 11 20.29 17.34 17.44
N ARG A 12 20.25 16.08 16.96
CA ARG A 12 20.87 14.80 17.42
C ARG A 12 19.75 13.78 17.66
N GLU A 13 19.64 12.61 17.04
CA GLU A 13 20.51 11.80 16.17
C GLU A 13 19.56 10.96 15.29
N ILE A 14 19.63 11.09 13.97
CA ILE A 14 19.28 10.03 13.00
C ILE A 14 20.24 10.19 11.82
N GLU A 15 21.54 10.02 12.09
CA GLU A 15 22.54 9.79 11.05
C GLU A 15 22.78 8.28 11.05
N GLY A 16 22.26 7.56 10.05
CA GLY A 16 22.51 6.11 9.94
C GLY A 16 21.45 5.24 9.26
N MET A 17 20.43 5.78 8.58
CA MET A 17 19.63 5.00 7.63
C MET A 17 19.79 5.64 6.25
N SER A 18 20.32 4.89 5.28
CA SER A 18 20.48 5.37 3.92
C SER A 18 19.13 5.87 3.40
N ARG A 19 19.05 7.17 3.12
CA ARG A 19 17.86 7.83 2.61
C ARG A 19 17.68 7.46 1.14
N PHE A 20 17.19 6.25 0.87
CA PHE A 20 16.83 5.85 -0.50
C PHE A 20 15.63 6.68 -0.93
N GLU A 21 15.86 7.59 -1.88
CA GLU A 21 14.85 8.44 -2.46
C GLU A 21 14.03 7.61 -3.46
N TYR A 22 12.81 7.23 -3.07
CA TYR A 22 11.88 6.59 -4.00
C TYR A 22 11.66 7.51 -5.20
N THR A 23 11.90 7.00 -6.41
CA THR A 23 11.58 7.70 -7.65
C THR A 23 10.51 6.92 -8.41
N ILE A 24 9.71 7.62 -9.21
CA ILE A 24 8.67 6.97 -10.02
C ILE A 24 9.26 5.94 -10.97
N GLU A 25 10.50 6.15 -11.45
CA GLU A 25 11.18 5.26 -12.37
C GLU A 25 11.49 3.90 -11.75
N ASN A 26 12.00 3.92 -10.52
CA ASN A 26 12.38 2.71 -9.79
C ASN A 26 11.15 1.98 -9.24
N VAL A 27 10.13 2.73 -8.80
CA VAL A 27 8.93 2.16 -8.19
C VAL A 27 8.05 1.45 -9.22
N LEU A 28 7.92 2.02 -10.42
CA LEU A 28 7.09 1.41 -11.47
C LEU A 28 7.83 0.41 -12.36
N ASP A 29 9.16 0.36 -12.32
CA ASP A 29 9.98 -0.35 -13.31
C ASP A 29 9.56 0.08 -14.74
N ILE A 30 10.02 1.26 -15.16
CA ILE A 30 9.57 1.90 -16.41
C ILE A 30 9.57 0.95 -17.62
N PRO A 31 10.63 0.15 -17.89
CA PRO A 31 10.60 -0.82 -19.00
C PRO A 31 9.47 -1.86 -18.92
N LEU A 32 9.15 -2.35 -17.72
CA LEU A 32 8.04 -3.28 -17.53
C LEU A 32 6.70 -2.56 -17.62
N TRP A 33 6.60 -1.40 -16.98
CA TRP A 33 5.41 -0.57 -16.99
C TRP A 33 5.02 -0.15 -18.41
N GLU A 34 5.97 0.29 -19.25
CA GLU A 34 5.68 0.70 -20.64
C GLU A 34 5.04 -0.42 -21.46
N LYS A 35 5.49 -1.67 -21.28
CA LYS A 35 4.85 -2.83 -21.94
C LYS A 35 3.42 -3.04 -21.48
N MET A 36 3.15 -2.83 -20.20
CA MET A 36 1.79 -2.92 -19.65
C MET A 36 0.92 -1.77 -20.13
N GLN A 37 1.49 -0.56 -20.13
CA GLN A 37 0.89 0.68 -20.59
C GLN A 37 0.45 0.57 -22.06
N ASP A 38 1.29 0.02 -22.94
CA ASP A 38 0.95 -0.19 -24.35
C ASP A 38 -0.29 -1.10 -24.51
N ARG A 39 -0.33 -2.21 -23.76
CA ARG A 39 -1.47 -3.15 -23.78
C ARG A 39 -2.74 -2.52 -23.21
N LEU A 40 -2.62 -1.75 -22.14
CA LEU A 40 -3.76 -1.05 -21.53
C LEU A 40 -4.31 0.01 -22.48
N ALA A 41 -3.44 0.76 -23.17
CA ALA A 41 -3.86 1.74 -24.16
C ALA A 41 -4.65 1.08 -25.30
N GLU A 42 -4.16 -0.06 -25.81
CA GLU A 42 -4.83 -0.85 -26.84
C GLU A 42 -6.19 -1.39 -26.37
N LEU A 43 -6.25 -2.01 -25.18
CA LEU A 43 -7.48 -2.61 -24.63
C LEU A 43 -8.56 -1.58 -24.30
N THR A 44 -8.15 -0.42 -23.80
CA THR A 44 -9.08 0.63 -23.36
C THR A 44 -9.47 1.57 -24.50
N GLY A 45 -8.66 1.65 -25.56
CA GLY A 45 -8.79 2.67 -26.60
C GLY A 45 -8.47 4.08 -26.10
N THR A 46 -7.65 4.20 -25.05
CA THR A 46 -7.24 5.49 -24.47
C THR A 46 -5.74 5.69 -24.60
N ALA A 47 -5.31 6.95 -24.62
CA ALA A 47 -3.89 7.26 -24.53
C ALA A 47 -3.42 7.15 -23.07
N ILE A 48 -2.19 6.68 -22.81
CA ILE A 48 -1.64 6.50 -21.46
C ILE A 48 -0.17 6.97 -21.39
N VAL A 49 0.20 7.72 -20.36
CA VAL A 49 1.60 8.13 -20.03
C VAL A 49 1.80 8.28 -18.53
N CYS A 50 2.97 7.92 -18.03
CA CYS A 50 3.43 8.32 -16.70
C CYS A 50 4.14 9.66 -16.76
N ILE A 51 3.84 10.53 -15.79
CA ILE A 51 4.46 11.84 -15.63
C ILE A 51 5.14 11.95 -14.27
N ASP A 52 6.15 12.81 -14.20
CA ASP A 52 6.72 13.27 -12.94
C ASP A 52 5.79 14.29 -12.22
N ILE A 53 6.18 14.72 -11.04
CA ILE A 53 5.44 15.73 -10.26
C ILE A 53 5.27 17.10 -10.97
N LYS A 54 6.05 17.36 -12.03
CA LYS A 54 5.99 18.58 -12.84
C LYS A 54 5.16 18.39 -14.12
N GLY A 55 4.57 17.21 -14.31
CA GLY A 55 3.79 16.86 -15.49
C GLY A 55 4.62 16.53 -16.72
N LYS A 56 5.93 16.31 -16.56
CA LYS A 56 6.79 15.91 -17.66
C LYS A 56 6.68 14.39 -17.85
N PRO A 57 6.50 13.90 -19.09
CA PRO A 57 6.50 12.47 -19.38
C PRO A 57 7.78 11.77 -18.90
N VAL A 58 7.59 10.67 -18.18
CA VAL A 58 8.61 9.69 -17.77
C VAL A 58 8.58 8.49 -18.71
N THR A 59 7.41 8.12 -19.22
CA THR A 59 7.25 7.07 -20.23
C THR A 59 6.99 7.66 -21.62
N LYS A 60 7.22 6.85 -22.65
CA LYS A 60 6.64 7.07 -23.98
C LYS A 60 5.12 7.09 -23.86
N HIS A 61 4.47 7.96 -24.61
CA HIS A 61 3.02 8.10 -24.58
C HIS A 61 2.35 7.07 -25.50
N SER A 62 1.73 6.04 -24.93
CA SER A 62 1.03 4.98 -25.63
C SER A 62 -0.34 5.46 -26.12
N GLY A 63 -0.78 5.01 -27.29
CA GLY A 63 -2.12 5.34 -27.82
C GLY A 63 -2.37 6.83 -28.08
N ARG A 64 -1.32 7.68 -28.14
CA ARG A 64 -1.46 9.13 -28.34
C ARG A 64 -2.22 9.43 -29.64
N THR A 65 -3.27 10.23 -29.54
CA THR A 65 -4.03 10.68 -30.72
C THR A 65 -3.25 11.73 -31.54
N GLU A 66 -3.60 11.90 -32.82
CA GLU A 66 -2.97 12.93 -33.66
C GLU A 66 -3.22 14.35 -33.11
N PHE A 67 -4.44 14.63 -32.65
CA PHE A 67 -4.77 15.91 -32.03
C PHE A 67 -3.84 16.23 -30.85
N CYS A 68 -3.72 15.29 -29.90
CA CYS A 68 -2.87 15.50 -28.74
C CYS A 68 -1.38 15.49 -29.09
N SER A 69 -0.97 14.83 -30.17
CA SER A 69 0.40 14.91 -30.70
C SER A 69 0.73 16.34 -31.11
N ILE A 70 -0.12 16.96 -31.94
CA ILE A 70 0.04 18.36 -32.39
C ILE A 70 0.10 19.31 -31.19
N VAL A 71 -0.83 19.17 -30.24
CA VAL A 71 -0.91 20.04 -29.06
C VAL A 71 0.31 19.88 -28.16
N ARG A 72 0.78 18.66 -27.91
CA ARG A 72 1.96 18.41 -27.05
C ARG A 72 3.28 18.71 -27.74
N GLU A 73 3.33 18.73 -29.07
CA GLU A 73 4.55 19.06 -29.82
C GLU A 73 4.75 20.56 -29.98
N ASN A 74 3.68 21.36 -30.02
CA ASN A 74 3.79 22.81 -30.04
C ASN A 74 4.38 23.36 -28.71
N PRO A 75 5.46 24.18 -28.75
CA PRO A 75 6.16 24.63 -27.53
C PRO A 75 5.32 25.42 -26.52
N VAL A 76 4.28 26.13 -26.99
CA VAL A 76 3.41 26.95 -26.12
C VAL A 76 2.38 26.07 -25.43
N SER A 77 1.65 25.25 -26.20
CA SER A 77 0.64 24.35 -25.62
C SER A 77 1.26 23.18 -24.86
N ARG A 78 2.46 22.72 -25.20
CA ARG A 78 3.21 21.71 -24.43
C ARG A 78 3.35 22.11 -22.96
N LYS A 79 3.74 23.37 -22.69
CA LYS A 79 3.87 23.89 -21.32
C LYS A 79 2.52 23.86 -20.58
N ARG A 80 1.42 24.07 -21.31
CA ARG A 80 0.06 24.02 -20.74
C ARG A 80 -0.36 22.57 -20.47
N CYS A 81 -0.03 21.61 -21.35
CA CYS A 81 -0.24 20.19 -21.10
C CYS A 81 0.44 19.77 -19.80
N PHE A 82 1.76 19.97 -19.68
CA PHE A 82 2.51 19.55 -18.49
C PHE A 82 1.96 20.20 -17.22
N ARG A 83 1.65 21.50 -17.26
CA ARG A 83 1.04 22.17 -16.11
C ARG A 83 -0.33 21.58 -15.76
N CYS A 84 -1.16 21.26 -16.75
CA CYS A 84 -2.47 20.67 -16.54
C CYS A 84 -2.36 19.28 -15.91
N ASP A 85 -1.48 18.45 -16.45
CA ASP A 85 -1.24 17.08 -15.97
C ASP A 85 -0.69 17.12 -14.51
N ALA A 86 0.25 18.03 -14.22
CA ALA A 86 0.79 18.21 -12.87
C ALA A 86 -0.28 18.62 -11.84
N LEU A 87 -1.14 19.57 -12.20
CA LEU A 87 -2.24 20.01 -11.34
C LEU A 87 -3.26 18.89 -11.10
N ALA A 88 -3.57 18.12 -12.15
CA ALA A 88 -4.47 16.98 -12.04
C ALA A 88 -3.92 15.90 -11.10
N GLY A 89 -2.62 15.62 -11.19
CA GLY A 89 -1.95 14.69 -10.27
C GLY A 89 -2.02 15.14 -8.82
N VAL A 90 -1.72 16.41 -8.53
CA VAL A 90 -1.84 16.98 -7.17
C VAL A 90 -3.29 16.92 -6.65
N GLU A 91 -4.26 17.18 -7.53
CA GLU A 91 -5.68 17.10 -7.18
C GLU A 91 -6.11 15.65 -6.87
N ALA A 92 -5.59 14.67 -7.60
CA ALA A 92 -5.81 13.26 -7.32
C ALA A 92 -5.27 12.85 -5.95
N VAL A 93 -4.08 13.35 -5.57
CA VAL A 93 -3.52 13.16 -4.22
C VAL A 93 -4.42 13.80 -3.17
N ARG A 94 -4.86 15.05 -3.38
CA ARG A 94 -5.75 15.76 -2.44
C ARG A 94 -7.05 15.01 -2.20
N ARG A 95 -7.60 14.37 -3.24
CA ARG A 95 -8.85 13.60 -3.16
C ARG A 95 -8.63 12.16 -2.67
N GLY A 96 -7.40 11.67 -2.66
CA GLY A 96 -7.05 10.30 -2.30
C GLY A 96 -7.60 9.25 -3.27
N ARG A 97 -7.85 9.62 -4.53
CA ARG A 97 -8.44 8.76 -5.57
C ARG A 97 -8.15 9.30 -6.96
N PRO A 98 -8.32 8.50 -8.04
CA PRO A 98 -8.21 8.99 -9.40
C PRO A 98 -9.06 10.23 -9.66
N TYR A 99 -8.49 11.18 -10.39
CA TYR A 99 -9.14 12.44 -10.69
C TYR A 99 -9.43 12.57 -12.18
N ILE A 100 -10.72 12.52 -12.53
CA ILE A 100 -11.23 12.68 -13.89
C ILE A 100 -11.51 14.16 -14.12
N TYR A 101 -10.91 14.73 -15.16
CA TYR A 101 -10.95 16.17 -15.40
C TYR A 101 -10.98 16.51 -16.89
N LEU A 102 -11.35 17.76 -17.20
CA LEU A 102 -11.17 18.32 -18.54
C LEU A 102 -9.83 19.02 -18.61
N CYS A 103 -8.99 18.59 -19.55
CA CYS A 103 -7.73 19.25 -19.83
C CYS A 103 -7.96 20.64 -20.44
N HIS A 104 -6.90 21.41 -20.62
CA HIS A 104 -6.98 22.77 -21.18
C HIS A 104 -7.50 22.82 -22.65
N CYS A 105 -7.67 21.68 -23.31
CA CYS A 105 -8.31 21.54 -24.63
C CYS A 105 -9.77 21.08 -24.55
N GLY A 106 -10.34 20.88 -23.35
CA GLY A 106 -11.72 20.42 -23.18
C GLY A 106 -11.94 18.92 -23.41
N ILE A 107 -10.87 18.13 -23.38
CA ILE A 107 -10.89 16.67 -23.53
C ILE A 107 -10.80 16.04 -22.15
N VAL A 108 -11.47 14.92 -21.93
CA VAL A 108 -11.31 14.19 -20.68
C VAL A 108 -9.96 13.50 -20.64
N ASP A 109 -9.31 13.68 -19.51
CA ASP A 109 -8.11 13.00 -19.09
C ASP A 109 -8.26 12.65 -17.61
N VAL A 110 -7.45 11.71 -17.13
CA VAL A 110 -7.55 11.18 -15.78
C VAL A 110 -6.16 11.06 -15.19
N ALA A 111 -6.01 11.55 -13.96
CA ALA A 111 -4.78 11.39 -13.19
C ALA A 111 -4.96 10.29 -12.13
N VAL A 112 -4.12 9.27 -12.18
CA VAL A 112 -3.99 8.23 -11.15
C VAL A 112 -2.67 8.47 -10.41
N PRO A 113 -2.70 8.80 -9.10
CA PRO A 113 -1.51 9.22 -8.39
C PRO A 113 -0.60 8.01 -8.07
N VAL A 114 0.72 8.20 -8.20
CA VAL A 114 1.74 7.23 -7.80
C VAL A 114 2.33 7.70 -6.46
N MET A 115 2.00 7.00 -5.39
CA MET A 115 2.30 7.39 -4.01
C MET A 115 3.10 6.30 -3.28
N VAL A 116 4.20 6.67 -2.62
CA VAL A 116 4.87 5.81 -1.63
C VAL A 116 4.64 6.39 -0.24
N GLY A 117 3.74 5.78 0.52
CA GLY A 117 3.25 6.39 1.76
C GLY A 117 2.63 7.77 1.47
N ASP A 118 3.16 8.81 2.12
CA ASP A 118 2.73 10.20 1.91
C ASP A 118 3.52 10.93 0.81
N ILE A 119 4.46 10.25 0.15
CA ILE A 119 5.34 10.86 -0.86
C ILE A 119 4.71 10.70 -2.24
N TYR A 120 4.40 11.84 -2.89
CA TYR A 120 3.93 11.91 -4.27
C TYR A 120 5.09 11.87 -5.26
N LEU A 121 5.11 10.85 -6.11
CA LEU A 121 6.19 10.62 -7.08
C LEU A 121 5.83 11.10 -8.49
N GLY A 122 4.54 11.20 -8.80
CA GLY A 122 4.02 11.52 -10.12
C GLY A 122 2.67 10.83 -10.36
N ALA A 123 2.21 10.79 -11.60
CA ALA A 123 0.91 10.23 -11.91
C ALA A 123 0.94 9.41 -13.21
N VAL A 124 0.09 8.39 -13.27
CA VAL A 124 -0.32 7.76 -14.52
C VAL A 124 -1.48 8.56 -15.07
N MET A 125 -1.30 9.12 -16.27
CA MET A 125 -2.33 9.83 -17.01
C MET A 125 -2.96 8.85 -18.00
N PHE A 126 -4.29 8.82 -18.07
CA PHE A 126 -4.97 8.18 -19.19
C PHE A 126 -6.22 8.95 -19.64
N GLY A 127 -6.53 8.84 -20.93
CA GLY A 127 -7.71 9.45 -21.50
C GLY A 127 -7.49 9.87 -22.94
N GLN A 128 -7.54 11.19 -23.18
CA GLN A 128 -7.68 11.80 -24.51
C GLN A 128 -8.98 11.39 -25.19
N VAL A 129 -10.05 11.28 -24.38
CA VAL A 129 -11.38 10.89 -24.83
C VAL A 129 -12.35 12.06 -24.73
N ARG A 130 -13.32 12.09 -25.65
CA ARG A 130 -14.48 12.98 -25.56
C ARG A 130 -15.57 12.28 -24.75
N LEU A 131 -16.23 13.03 -23.88
CA LEU A 131 -17.46 12.56 -23.24
C LEU A 131 -18.62 12.67 -24.22
N ARG A 132 -19.47 11.66 -24.21
CA ARG A 132 -20.76 11.72 -24.89
C ARG A 132 -21.61 12.85 -24.31
N HIS A 133 -22.46 13.44 -25.14
CA HIS A 133 -23.19 14.68 -24.83
C HIS A 133 -23.92 14.66 -23.46
N LYS A 134 -24.48 13.51 -23.06
CA LYS A 134 -25.18 13.30 -21.79
C LYS A 134 -24.31 13.46 -20.54
N ASP A 135 -22.99 13.30 -20.66
CA ASP A 135 -22.06 13.22 -19.53
C ASP A 135 -21.17 14.46 -19.38
N ARG A 136 -21.32 15.47 -20.26
CA ARG A 136 -20.41 16.64 -20.34
C ARG A 136 -20.25 17.41 -19.02
N GLU A 137 -21.26 17.43 -18.17
CA GLU A 137 -21.23 18.14 -16.88
C GLU A 137 -20.52 17.36 -15.76
N LYS A 138 -20.20 16.08 -15.96
CA LYS A 138 -19.61 15.21 -14.93
C LYS A 138 -18.10 15.40 -14.73
N ALA A 139 -17.42 16.08 -15.67
CA ALA A 139 -15.98 16.33 -15.59
C ALA A 139 -15.69 17.79 -15.25
N GLU A 140 -14.91 18.01 -14.18
CA GLU A 140 -14.50 19.33 -13.73
C GLU A 140 -13.37 19.88 -14.61
N ARG A 141 -13.40 21.18 -14.91
CA ARG A 141 -12.35 21.86 -15.69
C ARG A 141 -11.30 22.47 -14.74
N LEU A 142 -10.05 22.03 -14.87
CA LEU A 142 -8.94 22.51 -14.02
C LEU A 142 -8.42 23.90 -14.40
N VAL A 143 -8.43 24.22 -15.69
CA VAL A 143 -7.85 25.46 -16.23
C VAL A 143 -8.86 26.11 -17.16
N ASN A 144 -9.09 27.41 -17.00
CA ASN A 144 -9.97 28.19 -17.87
C ASN A 144 -9.53 28.06 -19.34
N GLU A 145 -10.50 28.02 -20.26
CA GLU A 145 -10.29 27.91 -21.70
C GLU A 145 -9.18 28.85 -22.19
N ILE A 146 -8.26 28.32 -23.00
CA ILE A 146 -7.25 29.15 -23.61
C ILE A 146 -7.41 29.10 -25.11
N GLY A 147 -8.07 30.12 -25.65
CA GLY A 147 -8.28 30.35 -27.10
C GLY A 147 -7.01 30.54 -27.94
N SER A 148 -5.81 30.26 -27.41
CA SER A 148 -4.52 30.50 -28.09
C SER A 148 -3.94 29.28 -28.83
N ILE A 149 -4.67 28.18 -28.99
CA ILE A 149 -4.19 26.99 -29.73
C ILE A 149 -4.60 27.05 -31.20
N ILE A 150 -5.57 27.90 -31.54
CA ILE A 150 -6.16 27.93 -32.86
C ILE A 150 -5.25 28.73 -33.80
N PRO A 151 -4.70 28.12 -34.88
CA PRO A 151 -3.97 28.85 -35.90
C PRO A 151 -4.83 29.97 -36.48
N GLN A 152 -4.21 31.09 -36.83
CA GLN A 152 -4.91 32.21 -37.49
C GLN A 152 -5.34 31.84 -38.92
N GLU A 153 -4.66 30.87 -39.55
CA GLU A 153 -5.00 30.35 -40.86
C GLU A 153 -6.17 29.35 -40.78
N ASP A 154 -7.21 29.60 -41.57
CA ASP A 154 -8.46 28.84 -41.53
C ASP A 154 -8.29 27.35 -41.86
N THR A 155 -7.38 26.99 -42.77
CA THR A 155 -7.14 25.59 -43.16
C THR A 155 -6.49 24.77 -42.06
N ALA A 156 -5.45 25.31 -41.42
CA ALA A 156 -4.78 24.67 -40.28
C ALA A 156 -5.71 24.56 -39.05
N ARG A 157 -6.57 25.57 -38.84
CA ARG A 157 -7.63 25.53 -37.84
C ARG A 157 -8.64 24.42 -38.11
N GLN A 158 -9.13 24.29 -39.35
CA GLN A 158 -10.10 23.26 -39.72
C GLN A 158 -9.52 21.85 -39.57
N ASP A 159 -8.23 21.65 -39.91
CA ASP A 159 -7.56 20.36 -39.75
C ASP A 159 -7.45 19.93 -38.27
N ILE A 160 -7.09 20.86 -37.38
CA ILE A 160 -7.04 20.59 -35.93
C ILE A 160 -8.42 20.25 -35.38
N LEU A 161 -9.47 20.98 -35.80
CA LEU A 161 -10.86 20.69 -35.40
C LEU A 161 -11.31 19.32 -35.90
N ARG A 162 -10.95 18.94 -37.14
CA ARG A 162 -11.23 17.61 -37.66
C ARG A 162 -10.56 16.52 -36.80
N LYS A 163 -9.30 16.70 -36.43
CA LYS A 163 -8.58 15.76 -35.56
C LYS A 163 -9.16 15.71 -34.14
N TYR A 164 -9.68 16.82 -33.64
CA TYR A 164 -10.43 16.85 -32.38
C TYR A 164 -11.70 16.00 -32.46
N GLU A 165 -12.45 16.09 -33.57
CA GLU A 165 -13.66 15.31 -33.75
C GLU A 165 -13.40 13.80 -33.88
N LEU A 166 -12.19 13.40 -34.29
CA LEU A 166 -11.74 12.00 -34.37
C LEU A 166 -11.28 11.42 -33.03
N LEU A 167 -11.26 12.20 -31.95
CA LEU A 167 -10.93 11.68 -30.62
C LEU A 167 -11.90 10.57 -30.21
N PRO A 168 -11.42 9.51 -29.54
CA PRO A 168 -12.28 8.43 -29.06
C PRO A 168 -13.36 8.96 -28.12
N GLU A 169 -14.60 8.52 -28.31
CA GLU A 169 -15.70 8.84 -27.40
C GLU A 169 -15.90 7.72 -26.38
N MET A 170 -16.11 8.10 -25.12
CA MET A 170 -16.31 7.16 -24.03
C MET A 170 -17.41 7.62 -23.06
N ASP A 171 -18.20 6.66 -22.55
CA ASP A 171 -19.15 6.91 -21.46
C ASP A 171 -18.39 7.14 -20.15
N TYR A 172 -18.87 8.07 -19.32
CA TYR A 172 -18.19 8.44 -18.07
C TYR A 172 -17.97 7.24 -17.14
N ASP A 173 -18.97 6.37 -17.00
CA ASP A 173 -18.88 5.20 -16.11
C ASP A 173 -17.78 4.22 -16.54
N ARG A 174 -17.51 4.12 -17.85
CA ARG A 174 -16.40 3.32 -18.37
C ARG A 174 -15.05 3.94 -18.02
N ILE A 175 -14.95 5.27 -18.04
CA ILE A 175 -13.74 6.00 -17.62
C ILE A 175 -13.47 5.75 -16.13
N VAL A 176 -14.51 5.78 -15.29
CA VAL A 176 -14.40 5.48 -13.85
C VAL A 176 -13.84 4.07 -13.63
N LEU A 177 -14.40 3.07 -14.31
CA LEU A 177 -13.93 1.67 -14.18
C LEU A 177 -12.46 1.51 -14.59
N ILE A 178 -12.04 2.15 -15.69
CA ILE A 178 -10.64 2.11 -16.13
C ILE A 178 -9.75 2.82 -15.10
N ALA A 179 -10.22 3.94 -14.52
CA ALA A 179 -9.48 4.69 -13.52
C ALA A 179 -9.21 3.86 -12.26
N GLU A 180 -10.25 3.19 -11.75
CA GLU A 180 -10.16 2.31 -10.59
C GLU A 180 -9.21 1.13 -10.88
N TYR A 181 -9.31 0.53 -12.06
CA TYR A 181 -8.45 -0.59 -12.43
C TYR A 181 -6.97 -0.18 -12.50
N ILE A 182 -6.64 0.93 -13.20
CA ILE A 182 -5.25 1.42 -13.28
C ILE A 182 -4.75 1.81 -11.88
N ASN A 183 -5.59 2.41 -11.04
CA ASN A 183 -5.25 2.75 -9.66
C ASN A 183 -4.88 1.52 -8.83
N ASP A 184 -5.65 0.44 -8.92
CA ASP A 184 -5.36 -0.80 -8.21
C ASP A 184 -4.05 -1.44 -8.71
N MET A 185 -3.79 -1.39 -10.01
CA MET A 185 -2.53 -1.87 -10.58
C MET A 185 -1.33 -1.04 -10.09
N VAL A 186 -1.43 0.28 -10.12
CA VAL A 186 -0.38 1.18 -9.63
C VAL A 186 -0.13 0.93 -8.15
N HIS A 187 -1.18 0.86 -7.32
CA HIS A 187 -1.03 0.57 -5.90
C HIS A 187 -0.36 -0.79 -5.66
N TYR A 188 -0.74 -1.84 -6.38
CA TYR A 188 -0.12 -3.15 -6.27
C TYR A 188 1.37 -3.13 -6.66
N ILE A 189 1.73 -2.45 -7.75
CA ILE A 189 3.12 -2.34 -8.21
C ILE A 189 3.96 -1.57 -7.18
N VAL A 190 3.45 -0.43 -6.70
CA VAL A 190 4.14 0.39 -5.72
C VAL A 190 4.32 -0.36 -4.41
N ASP A 191 3.27 -1.00 -3.91
CA ASP A 191 3.31 -1.82 -2.70
C ASP A 191 4.32 -2.97 -2.81
N ARG A 192 4.35 -3.65 -3.97
CA ARG A 192 5.36 -4.69 -4.25
C ARG A 192 6.78 -4.13 -4.26
N ALA A 193 6.99 -2.96 -4.87
CA ALA A 193 8.30 -2.30 -4.93
C ALA A 193 8.78 -1.90 -3.52
N VAL A 194 7.90 -1.36 -2.67
CA VAL A 194 8.23 -1.02 -1.27
C VAL A 194 8.57 -2.28 -0.46
N LYS A 195 7.83 -3.38 -0.66
CA LYS A 195 8.08 -4.68 -0.01
C LYS A 195 9.38 -5.36 -0.46
N SER A 196 9.78 -5.23 -1.72
CA SER A 196 11.04 -5.81 -2.20
C SER A 196 12.24 -5.05 -1.65
N HIS A 197 12.16 -3.72 -1.54
CA HIS A 197 13.24 -2.89 -1.01
C HIS A 197 13.43 -3.08 0.49
N THR A 198 12.35 -3.20 1.27
CA THR A 198 12.45 -3.51 2.71
C THR A 198 13.11 -4.87 2.96
N ARG A 199 12.91 -5.87 2.09
CA ARG A 199 13.65 -7.14 2.14
C ARG A 199 15.13 -6.98 1.80
N ASP A 200 15.46 -6.18 0.79
CA ASP A 200 16.85 -5.91 0.39
C ASP A 200 17.62 -5.08 1.44
N GLU A 201 16.96 -4.13 2.10
CA GLU A 201 17.54 -3.38 3.22
C GLU A 201 17.74 -4.27 4.44
N THR A 202 16.76 -5.12 4.76
CA THR A 202 16.90 -6.11 5.83
C THR A 202 18.06 -7.06 5.53
N TYR A 203 18.20 -7.51 4.27
CA TYR A 203 19.29 -8.37 3.83
C TYR A 203 20.65 -7.65 3.86
N LYS A 204 20.75 -6.43 3.35
CA LYS A 204 21.97 -5.60 3.43
C LYS A 204 22.34 -5.29 4.88
N TRP A 205 21.37 -5.00 5.73
CA TRP A 205 21.56 -4.79 7.16
C TRP A 205 22.09 -6.06 7.83
N LEU A 206 21.48 -7.23 7.57
CA LEU A 206 21.96 -8.54 8.04
C LEU A 206 23.41 -8.82 7.58
N MET A 207 23.76 -8.47 6.33
CA MET A 207 25.11 -8.65 5.81
C MET A 207 26.11 -7.65 6.41
N SER A 208 25.71 -6.41 6.67
CA SER A 208 26.56 -5.41 7.33
C SER A 208 26.75 -5.68 8.83
N ALA A 209 25.74 -6.24 9.50
CA ALA A 209 25.81 -6.65 10.90
C ALA A 209 26.76 -7.84 11.11
N ASN A 210 26.99 -8.65 10.07
CA ASN A 210 27.95 -9.75 10.08
C ASN A 210 29.39 -9.34 9.69
N ALA A 211 29.62 -8.09 9.27
CA ALA A 211 30.95 -7.63 8.86
C ALA A 211 31.89 -7.26 10.04
N GLU A 212 31.37 -7.17 11.27
CA GLU A 212 32.14 -6.86 12.48
C GLU A 212 32.60 -8.10 13.27
N GLN A 213 32.36 -9.32 12.78
CA GLN A 213 32.98 -10.54 13.32
C GLN A 213 33.89 -11.20 12.28
N SER A 214 35.19 -11.06 12.53
CA SER A 214 36.27 -11.54 11.68
C SER A 214 36.32 -13.07 11.57
N SER A 215 36.48 -13.52 10.32
CA SER A 215 37.35 -14.61 9.86
C SER A 215 37.16 -15.99 10.49
N GLU A 216 36.33 -16.81 9.85
CA GLU A 216 36.65 -18.21 9.55
C GLU A 216 35.98 -18.56 8.21
N GLU A 217 36.78 -18.98 7.23
CA GLU A 217 36.31 -19.41 5.91
C GLU A 217 35.35 -20.59 6.06
N ILE A 218 34.09 -20.42 5.65
CA ILE A 218 33.18 -21.55 5.44
C ILE A 218 32.90 -21.66 3.95
N ALA A 219 33.49 -22.71 3.36
CA ALA A 219 33.23 -23.14 2.00
C ALA A 219 31.73 -23.48 1.83
N ILE A 220 31.10 -22.85 0.85
CA ILE A 220 29.70 -23.11 0.50
C ILE A 220 29.64 -24.47 -0.21
N GLN A 221 29.22 -25.51 0.52
CA GLN A 221 28.63 -26.70 -0.08
C GLN A 221 27.11 -26.47 -0.16
N GLU A 222 26.57 -26.57 -1.37
CA GLU A 222 25.13 -26.63 -1.64
C GLU A 222 24.48 -27.73 -0.80
N ILE A 223 23.75 -27.32 0.23
CA ILE A 223 22.84 -28.19 0.98
C ILE A 223 21.49 -27.47 1.02
N LEU A 224 20.54 -27.95 0.21
CA LEU A 224 19.12 -27.70 0.40
C LEU A 224 18.66 -28.33 1.74
N PRO A 225 18.05 -27.59 2.68
CA PRO A 225 17.35 -28.20 3.83
C PRO A 225 15.83 -28.09 3.60
N GLN A 226 15.10 -29.19 3.37
CA GLN A 226 14.54 -30.09 4.40
C GLN A 226 13.52 -29.49 5.39
N GLU A 227 12.78 -28.42 5.03
CA GLU A 227 11.70 -27.89 5.89
C GLU A 227 10.27 -28.34 5.55
N GLU A 228 10.08 -29.43 4.80
CA GLU A 228 8.74 -30.05 4.60
C GLU A 228 8.22 -30.85 5.82
N ARG A 229 8.87 -30.76 7.00
CA ARG A 229 8.57 -31.62 8.16
C ARG A 229 7.75 -31.01 9.31
N ARG A 230 7.24 -29.77 9.21
CA ARG A 230 6.35 -29.18 10.25
C ARG A 230 4.87 -29.05 9.86
N LEU A 231 4.41 -29.80 8.86
CA LEU A 231 2.98 -29.98 8.55
C LEU A 231 2.27 -30.94 9.52
N ARG A 232 2.21 -30.63 10.82
CA ARG A 232 1.27 -31.21 11.82
C ARG A 232 1.19 -30.20 12.98
N GLN A 233 0.18 -29.34 13.10
CA GLN A 233 -1.22 -29.68 13.40
C GLN A 233 -2.18 -28.70 12.72
N THR A 234 -2.96 -29.22 11.78
CA THR A 234 -4.09 -28.54 11.14
C THR A 234 -5.27 -28.43 12.11
N GLY A 235 -5.37 -27.30 12.79
CA GLY A 235 -6.66 -26.73 13.17
C GLY A 235 -7.10 -25.81 12.04
N ALA A 236 -8.30 -26.00 11.47
CA ALA A 236 -8.82 -25.07 10.48
C ALA A 236 -8.81 -23.66 11.09
N LEU A 237 -8.08 -22.74 10.46
CA LEU A 237 -8.07 -21.35 10.88
C LEU A 237 -9.51 -20.81 10.85
N PRO A 238 -9.92 -20.00 11.85
CA PRO A 238 -11.28 -19.46 11.91
C PRO A 238 -11.58 -18.45 10.78
N VAL A 239 -10.59 -18.17 9.92
CA VAL A 239 -10.68 -17.23 8.82
C VAL A 239 -10.17 -17.88 7.53
N LYS A 240 -10.83 -17.58 6.41
CA LYS A 240 -10.50 -18.15 5.09
C LYS A 240 -9.16 -17.58 4.58
N PRO A 241 -8.36 -18.34 3.82
CA PRO A 241 -7.13 -17.85 3.19
C PRO A 241 -7.29 -16.61 2.30
N SER A 242 -8.49 -16.38 1.77
CA SER A 242 -8.81 -15.20 0.94
C SER A 242 -9.10 -13.92 1.73
N SER A 243 -9.14 -13.99 3.07
CA SER A 243 -9.42 -12.84 3.92
C SER A 243 -8.22 -11.90 4.01
N VAL A 244 -8.50 -10.60 4.05
CA VAL A 244 -7.49 -9.56 4.26
C VAL A 244 -6.87 -9.60 5.67
N VAL A 245 -7.52 -10.22 6.66
CA VAL A 245 -6.95 -10.39 8.02
C VAL A 245 -6.29 -11.75 8.23
N TYR A 246 -6.34 -12.65 7.24
CA TYR A 246 -5.70 -13.97 7.30
C TYR A 246 -4.21 -13.90 7.66
N PRO A 247 -3.38 -12.98 7.12
CA PRO A 247 -1.97 -12.89 7.48
C PRO A 247 -1.74 -12.64 8.97
N ALA A 248 -2.50 -11.73 9.59
CA ALA A 248 -2.42 -11.49 11.03
C ALA A 248 -2.80 -12.74 11.83
N VAL A 249 -3.84 -13.47 11.43
CA VAL A 249 -4.27 -14.67 12.15
C VAL A 249 -3.22 -15.78 12.07
N VAL A 250 -2.58 -15.97 10.90
CA VAL A 250 -1.46 -16.91 10.74
C VAL A 250 -0.28 -16.50 11.62
N TYR A 251 0.13 -15.23 11.54
CA TYR A 251 1.27 -14.74 12.31
C TYR A 251 1.07 -14.90 13.82
N ILE A 252 -0.12 -14.57 14.32
CA ILE A 252 -0.47 -14.69 15.73
C ILE A 252 -0.27 -16.13 16.23
N GLN A 253 -0.60 -17.16 15.43
CA GLN A 253 -0.45 -18.55 15.87
C GLN A 253 1.00 -18.91 16.23
N ASP A 254 1.94 -18.46 15.41
CA ASP A 254 3.35 -18.81 15.56
C ASP A 254 4.10 -17.88 16.54
N HIS A 255 3.52 -16.72 16.89
CA HIS A 255 4.19 -15.65 17.63
C HIS A 255 3.48 -15.25 18.93
N LEU A 256 2.56 -16.06 19.47
CA LEU A 256 1.79 -15.74 20.70
C LEU A 256 2.63 -15.29 21.91
N ARG A 257 3.91 -15.70 21.96
CA ARG A 257 4.85 -15.42 23.05
C ARG A 257 5.50 -14.04 22.98
N GLN A 258 5.45 -13.39 21.81
CA GLN A 258 6.09 -12.10 21.56
C GLN A 258 5.08 -10.96 21.77
N GLU A 259 5.57 -9.72 21.85
CA GLU A 259 4.70 -8.56 21.77
C GLU A 259 4.04 -8.53 20.39
N ILE A 260 2.71 -8.44 20.35
CA ILE A 260 1.94 -8.37 19.11
C ILE A 260 1.09 -7.11 19.19
N THR A 261 1.44 -6.11 18.38
CA THR A 261 0.71 -4.85 18.35
C THR A 261 -0.32 -4.81 17.22
N MET A 262 -1.37 -4.01 17.41
CA MET A 262 -2.36 -3.78 16.35
C MET A 262 -1.75 -3.10 15.13
N LYS A 263 -0.75 -2.24 15.34
CA LYS A 263 -0.06 -1.54 14.26
C LYS A 263 0.69 -2.53 13.37
N GLU A 264 1.50 -3.41 13.96
CA GLU A 264 2.24 -4.44 13.22
C GLU A 264 1.29 -5.38 12.48
N MET A 265 0.18 -5.80 13.11
CA MET A 265 -0.76 -6.72 12.47
C MET A 265 -1.58 -6.04 11.37
N ALA A 266 -1.87 -4.75 11.52
CA ALA A 266 -2.47 -3.95 10.46
C ALA A 266 -1.50 -3.78 9.29
N GLU A 267 -0.23 -3.49 9.55
CA GLU A 267 0.83 -3.41 8.54
C GLU A 267 1.03 -4.74 7.81
N LEU A 268 1.02 -5.87 8.55
CA LEU A 268 1.09 -7.22 8.00
C LEU A 268 -0.10 -7.56 7.09
N CYS A 269 -1.27 -6.97 7.37
CA CYS A 269 -2.46 -7.09 6.55
C CYS A 269 -2.60 -5.97 5.50
N HIS A 270 -1.66 -5.04 5.44
CA HIS A 270 -1.67 -3.86 4.56
C HIS A 270 -2.89 -2.95 4.76
N LEU A 271 -3.34 -2.82 6.01
CA LEU A 271 -4.47 -2.00 6.41
C LEU A 271 -4.00 -0.89 7.35
N SER A 272 -4.74 0.23 7.39
CA SER A 272 -4.58 1.17 8.51
C SER A 272 -5.03 0.51 9.82
N PRO A 273 -4.46 0.86 10.98
CA PRO A 273 -4.86 0.24 12.26
C PRO A 273 -6.37 0.34 12.55
N SER A 274 -6.98 1.46 12.16
CA SER A 274 -8.43 1.70 12.32
C SER A 274 -9.28 0.85 11.37
N TYR A 275 -8.79 0.56 10.17
CA TYR A 275 -9.49 -0.32 9.23
C TYR A 275 -9.29 -1.79 9.60
N PHE A 276 -8.06 -2.17 9.96
CA PHE A 276 -7.74 -3.49 10.51
C PHE A 276 -8.61 -3.83 11.72
N SER A 277 -8.71 -2.96 12.72
CA SER A 277 -9.52 -3.21 13.92
C SER A 277 -10.98 -3.52 13.59
N ARG A 278 -11.59 -2.73 12.69
CA ARG A 278 -12.98 -2.91 12.25
C ARG A 278 -13.16 -4.19 11.44
N THR A 279 -12.28 -4.45 10.48
CA THR A 279 -12.35 -5.63 9.61
C THR A 279 -12.09 -6.91 10.39
N PHE A 280 -11.09 -6.92 11.28
CA PHE A 280 -10.77 -8.05 12.15
C PHE A 280 -11.96 -8.40 13.05
N ASN A 281 -12.56 -7.41 13.74
CA ASN A 281 -13.72 -7.66 14.59
C ASN A 281 -14.92 -8.19 13.79
N LYS A 282 -15.16 -7.66 12.59
CA LYS A 282 -16.24 -8.10 11.71
C LYS A 282 -16.06 -9.55 11.26
N GLU A 283 -14.84 -9.94 10.88
CA GLU A 283 -14.57 -11.27 10.34
C GLU A 283 -14.37 -12.34 11.41
N MET A 284 -13.80 -11.97 12.56
CA MET A 284 -13.46 -12.89 13.64
C MET A 284 -14.55 -12.99 14.72
N GLY A 285 -15.50 -12.03 14.75
CA GLY A 285 -16.56 -11.95 15.76
C GLY A 285 -16.07 -11.51 17.15
N GLU A 286 -14.78 -11.20 17.30
CA GLU A 286 -14.19 -10.66 18.51
C GLU A 286 -13.09 -9.64 18.18
N SER A 287 -12.80 -8.75 19.12
CA SER A 287 -11.75 -7.74 18.93
C SER A 287 -10.37 -8.40 18.85
N PHE A 288 -9.46 -7.78 18.11
CA PHE A 288 -8.07 -8.21 17.96
C PHE A 288 -7.36 -8.47 19.32
N VAL A 289 -7.55 -7.57 20.29
CA VAL A 289 -6.94 -7.69 21.62
C VAL A 289 -7.52 -8.89 22.39
N ASN A 290 -8.84 -9.11 22.28
CA ASN A 290 -9.49 -10.26 22.90
C ASN A 290 -9.05 -11.57 22.25
N TYR A 291 -8.90 -11.60 20.92
CA TYR A 291 -8.43 -12.77 20.18
C TYR A 291 -7.05 -13.24 20.67
N ILE A 292 -6.07 -12.33 20.77
CA ILE A 292 -4.73 -12.64 21.30
C ILE A 292 -4.83 -13.12 22.74
N SER A 293 -5.59 -12.41 23.58
CA SER A 293 -5.77 -12.76 24.99
C SER A 293 -6.33 -14.17 25.14
N SER A 294 -7.40 -14.52 24.41
CA SER A 294 -8.03 -15.83 24.41
C SER A 294 -7.06 -16.94 23.99
N ARG A 295 -6.26 -16.72 22.95
CA ARG A 295 -5.25 -17.69 22.49
C ARG A 295 -4.13 -17.89 23.52
N ARG A 296 -3.64 -16.82 24.15
CA ARG A 296 -2.64 -16.90 25.21
C ARG A 296 -3.18 -17.62 26.45
N ILE A 297 -4.44 -17.38 26.83
CA ILE A 297 -5.09 -18.11 27.93
C ILE A 297 -5.25 -19.60 27.60
N GLN A 298 -5.58 -19.95 26.35
CA GLN A 298 -5.65 -21.35 25.93
C GLN A 298 -4.29 -22.05 26.07
N LEU A 299 -3.21 -21.44 25.59
CA LEU A 299 -1.85 -21.96 25.79
C LEU A 299 -1.48 -22.05 27.29
N ALA A 300 -1.87 -21.05 28.10
CA ALA A 300 -1.63 -21.07 29.53
C ALA A 300 -2.34 -22.24 30.21
N LYS A 301 -3.57 -22.59 29.79
CA LYS A 301 -4.30 -23.74 30.34
C LYS A 301 -3.58 -25.06 30.07
N GLU A 302 -3.02 -25.22 28.88
CA GLU A 302 -2.21 -26.38 28.50
C GLU A 302 -0.96 -26.46 29.39
N LEU A 303 -0.19 -25.37 29.49
CA LEU A 303 1.00 -25.31 30.33
C LEU A 303 0.71 -25.55 31.82
N LEU A 304 -0.43 -25.05 32.33
CA LEU A 304 -0.86 -25.25 33.71
C LEU A 304 -1.18 -26.72 34.02
N GLN A 305 -1.58 -27.51 33.02
CA GLN A 305 -1.97 -28.92 33.15
C GLN A 305 -0.80 -29.87 32.87
N GLU A 306 0.07 -29.52 31.92
CA GLU A 306 1.10 -30.40 31.39
C GLU A 306 2.46 -30.18 32.04
N THR A 307 2.68 -29.03 32.70
CA THR A 307 4.00 -28.67 33.25
C THR A 307 3.96 -28.34 34.74
N GLY A 308 5.14 -28.42 35.37
CA GLY A 308 5.37 -27.98 36.76
C GLY A 308 5.76 -26.51 36.91
N LYS A 309 5.75 -25.72 35.82
CA LYS A 309 6.22 -24.33 35.79
C LYS A 309 5.47 -23.46 36.81
N SER A 310 6.09 -22.44 37.39
CA SER A 310 5.39 -21.50 38.27
C SER A 310 4.35 -20.69 37.48
N ILE A 311 3.39 -20.06 38.16
CA ILE A 311 2.41 -19.20 37.50
C ILE A 311 3.10 -18.00 36.82
N THR A 312 4.16 -17.47 37.43
CA THR A 312 5.00 -16.43 36.86
C THR A 312 5.65 -16.86 35.55
N GLN A 313 6.30 -18.04 35.55
CA GLN A 313 6.95 -18.56 34.34
C GLN A 313 5.96 -18.80 33.19
N ILE A 314 4.74 -19.24 33.51
CA ILE A 314 3.70 -19.42 32.48
C ILE A 314 3.20 -18.06 31.96
N ALA A 315 3.04 -17.06 32.82
CA ALA A 315 2.67 -15.71 32.40
C ALA A 315 3.70 -15.14 31.41
N ASP A 316 4.99 -15.26 31.74
CA ASP A 316 6.08 -14.82 30.88
C ASP A 316 6.09 -15.61 29.55
N GLU A 317 5.96 -16.94 29.60
CA GLU A 317 6.02 -17.80 28.40
C GLU A 317 4.85 -17.58 27.44
N VAL A 318 3.68 -17.19 27.94
CA VAL A 318 2.51 -16.87 27.09
C VAL A 318 2.44 -15.39 26.73
N GLY A 319 3.46 -14.59 27.03
CA GLY A 319 3.62 -13.21 26.57
C GLY A 319 2.95 -12.13 27.44
N TYR A 320 2.88 -12.33 28.76
CA TYR A 320 2.45 -11.29 29.71
C TYR A 320 3.60 -10.80 30.57
N ASP A 321 3.93 -9.51 30.47
CA ASP A 321 4.96 -8.88 31.30
C ASP A 321 4.54 -8.65 32.76
N ASN A 322 3.24 -8.75 33.04
CA ASN A 322 2.67 -8.51 34.37
C ASN A 322 1.76 -9.67 34.81
N ILE A 323 2.21 -10.37 35.85
CA ILE A 323 1.50 -11.53 36.43
C ILE A 323 0.11 -11.18 36.99
N SER A 324 -0.07 -9.97 37.54
CA SER A 324 -1.35 -9.52 38.08
C SER A 324 -2.35 -9.30 36.94
N HIS A 325 -1.88 -8.73 35.82
CA HIS A 325 -2.68 -8.57 34.61
C HIS A 325 -3.07 -9.94 34.04
N PHE A 326 -2.10 -10.85 33.88
CA PHE A 326 -2.35 -12.22 33.46
C PHE A 326 -3.39 -12.92 34.33
N THR A 327 -3.26 -12.84 35.66
CA THR A 327 -4.17 -13.48 36.61
C THR A 327 -5.58 -12.92 36.51
N ALA A 328 -5.72 -11.60 36.32
CA ALA A 328 -7.01 -10.94 36.13
C ALA A 328 -7.68 -11.36 34.81
N VAL A 329 -6.92 -11.42 33.71
CA VAL A 329 -7.43 -11.88 32.40
C VAL A 329 -7.82 -13.36 32.46
N PHE A 330 -6.97 -14.22 33.02
CA PHE A 330 -7.27 -15.65 33.17
C PHE A 330 -8.54 -15.88 33.99
N LYS A 331 -8.68 -15.20 35.15
CA LYS A 331 -9.88 -15.32 36.00
C LYS A 331 -11.13 -14.80 35.29
N ARG A 332 -11.02 -13.75 34.49
CA ARG A 332 -12.14 -13.22 33.70
C ARG A 332 -12.60 -14.22 32.64
N THR A 333 -11.66 -14.88 31.97
CA THR A 333 -11.94 -15.84 30.90
C THR A 333 -12.44 -17.18 31.43
N GLU A 334 -11.83 -17.73 32.49
CA GLU A 334 -12.12 -19.08 32.99
C GLU A 334 -12.96 -19.12 34.27
N GLY A 335 -13.27 -17.96 34.85
CA GLY A 335 -14.02 -17.82 36.11
C GLY A 335 -13.22 -18.10 37.39
N ILE A 336 -12.04 -18.71 37.29
CA ILE A 336 -11.17 -19.08 38.42
C ILE A 336 -9.72 -18.65 38.17
N THR A 337 -8.92 -18.53 39.23
CA THR A 337 -7.50 -18.13 39.11
C THR A 337 -6.65 -19.25 38.49
N PRO A 338 -5.50 -18.93 37.86
CA PRO A 338 -4.57 -19.93 37.32
C PRO A 338 -4.17 -21.01 38.35
N SER A 339 -3.92 -20.60 39.61
CA SER A 339 -3.59 -21.52 40.71
C SER A 339 -4.75 -22.45 41.06
N ALA A 340 -5.98 -21.92 41.12
CA ALA A 340 -7.17 -22.74 41.36
C ALA A 340 -7.45 -23.68 40.17
N TYR A 341 -7.25 -23.21 38.94
CA TYR A 341 -7.39 -24.02 37.72
C TYR A 341 -6.45 -25.23 37.76
N ARG A 342 -5.16 -25.02 38.09
CA ARG A 342 -4.18 -26.09 38.26
C ARG A 342 -4.59 -27.09 39.36
N ALA A 343 -5.05 -26.61 40.51
CA ALA A 343 -5.47 -27.46 41.63
C ALA A 343 -6.71 -28.30 41.29
N SER A 344 -7.67 -27.72 40.56
CA SER A 344 -8.94 -28.38 40.19
C SER A 344 -8.74 -29.60 39.27
N LYS A 345 -7.74 -29.55 38.38
CA LYS A 345 -7.44 -30.62 37.42
C LYS A 345 -6.51 -31.69 37.96
N LYS A 346 -5.63 -31.37 38.93
CA LYS A 346 -4.87 -32.40 39.66
C LYS A 346 -5.77 -33.35 40.45
N ARG A 347 -6.90 -32.88 40.99
CA ARG A 347 -7.90 -33.74 41.67
C ARG A 347 -8.63 -34.73 40.74
N LYS A 348 -8.74 -34.44 39.44
CA LYS A 348 -9.38 -35.34 38.44
C LYS A 348 -8.44 -36.40 37.86
N LYS A 349 -7.14 -36.35 38.14
CA LYS A 349 -6.15 -37.32 37.66
C LYS A 349 -5.81 -38.42 38.68
N PHE A 350 -6.37 -38.32 39.89
CA PHE A 350 -6.17 -39.22 41.04
C PHE A 350 -7.48 -39.80 41.60
N LEU A 351 -8.60 -39.56 40.92
CA LEU A 351 -9.87 -40.29 41.01
C LEU A 351 -10.04 -41.00 39.68
#